data_AF-A0A2V3WMP3-F1
#
_entry.id   AF-A0A2V3WMP3-F1
#
_cell.length_a   1.000
_cell.length_b   1.000
_cell.length_c   1.000
_cell.angle_alpha   90.00
_cell.angle_beta   90.00
_cell.angle_gamma   90.00
#
_symmetry.space_group_name_H-M   'P 1'
#
loop_
_entity.id
_entity.type
_entity.pdbx_description
1 polymer ?
#
loop_
_entity_poly.entity_id
_entity_poly.type
_entity_poly.pdbx_seq_one_letter_code
_entity_poly.pdbx_strand_id
1 'polypeptide(L)'
;MHPIVPIIMALGAILFFVGIGIQARLGAQRISSIKLRGKEYKLWHFVVVTVGSGVALIMLSVLIPKYISYQPESTQQSSQPLVSSNLKYELDSILSSMHLNDDAMMNAISRFQTEYQKASQKSDKNTMDLLVLEIAYRIRTELQNRSYPENQVEREVERITGILKQSIKQENK
;
A
#
# COMPACT_ATOMS: atom_id res chain seq x y z
N MET A 1 2.68 -2.24 6.22
CA MET A 1 2.55 -0.78 6.44
C MET A 1 3.92 -0.17 6.21
N HIS A 2 4.06 0.79 5.30
CA HIS A 2 5.37 1.41 5.03
C HIS A 2 5.85 2.11 6.31
N PRO A 3 7.04 1.81 6.85
CA PRO A 3 7.50 2.33 8.15
C PRO A 3 7.62 3.86 8.18
N ILE A 4 7.63 4.50 7.00
CA ILE A 4 7.61 5.95 6.82
C ILE A 4 6.32 6.61 7.36
N VAL A 5 5.17 5.94 7.25
CA VAL A 5 3.88 6.54 7.64
C VAL A 5 3.79 6.77 9.15
N PRO A 6 4.07 5.80 10.04
CA PRO A 6 4.15 6.03 11.48
C PRO A 6 5.19 7.10 11.86
N ILE A 7 6.33 7.15 11.16
CA ILE A 7 7.42 8.09 11.45
C ILE A 7 6.98 9.54 11.17
N ILE A 8 6.35 9.81 10.03
CA ILE A 8 5.87 11.15 9.68
C ILE A 8 4.73 11.57 10.63
N MET A 9 3.81 10.66 10.97
CA MET A 9 2.74 10.92 11.92
C MET A 9 3.28 11.25 13.32
N ALA A 10 4.26 10.50 13.81
CA ALA A 10 4.90 10.75 15.09
C ALA A 10 5.65 12.09 15.11
N LEU A 11 6.39 12.43 14.05
CA LEU A 11 7.04 13.73 13.89
C LEU A 11 6.03 14.90 13.90
N GLY A 12 4.91 14.76 13.19
CA GLY A 12 3.83 15.74 13.18
C GLY A 12 3.21 15.93 14.57
N ALA A 13 2.94 14.84 15.28
CA ALA A 13 2.42 14.90 16.64
C ALA A 13 3.40 15.57 17.62
N ILE A 14 4.69 15.23 17.54
CA ILE A 14 5.74 15.86 18.39
C ILE A 14 5.79 17.37 18.13
N LEU A 15 5.79 17.82 16.88
CA LEU A 15 5.79 19.24 16.55
C LEU A 15 4.53 19.96 17.04
N PHE A 16 3.36 19.30 16.95
CA PHE A 16 2.09 19.84 17.44
C PHE A 16 2.09 20.03 18.96
N PHE A 17 2.52 19.01 19.73
CA PHE A 17 2.58 19.10 21.18
C PHE A 17 3.65 20.08 21.68
N VAL A 18 4.80 20.15 21.00
CA VAL A 18 5.84 21.16 21.30
C VAL A 18 5.32 22.57 21.03
N GLY A 19 4.59 22.79 19.92
CA GLY A 19 3.95 24.07 19.62
C GLY A 19 2.96 24.51 20.69
N ILE A 20 2.07 23.59 21.13
CA ILE A 20 1.10 23.85 22.20
C ILE A 20 1.80 24.09 23.54
N GLY A 21 2.82 23.30 23.88
CA GLY A 21 3.57 23.44 25.13
C GLY A 21 4.32 24.77 25.23
N ILE A 22 4.93 25.22 24.14
CA ILE A 22 5.58 26.54 24.04
C ILE A 22 4.54 27.66 24.16
N GLN A 23 3.39 27.53 23.50
CA GLN A 23 2.31 28.51 23.56
C GLN A 23 1.69 28.61 24.97
N ALA A 24 1.45 27.49 25.64
CA ALA A 24 0.93 27.44 26.99
C ALA A 24 1.92 28.04 28.01
N ARG A 25 3.21 27.69 27.91
CA ARG A 25 4.25 28.18 28.82
C ARG A 25 4.53 29.68 28.65
N LEU A 26 4.59 30.17 27.42
CA LEU A 26 4.86 31.60 27.15
C LEU A 26 3.60 32.47 27.27
N GLY A 27 2.42 31.90 27.03
CA GLY A 27 1.13 32.51 27.34
C GLY A 27 0.95 32.73 28.85
N ALA A 28 1.33 31.76 29.68
CA ALA A 28 1.34 31.90 31.13
C ALA A 28 2.34 32.96 31.63
N GLN A 29 3.46 33.17 30.93
CA GLN A 29 4.47 34.17 31.27
C GLN A 29 4.22 35.56 30.64
N ARG A 30 3.14 35.75 29.84
CA ARG A 30 2.83 36.99 29.09
C ARG A 30 4.00 37.50 28.21
N ILE A 31 4.84 36.60 27.71
CA ILE A 31 6.00 36.97 26.88
C ILE A 31 5.59 36.89 25.40
N SER A 32 5.65 38.03 24.69
CA SER A 32 5.19 38.15 23.30
C SER A 32 6.27 37.84 22.24
N SER A 33 7.50 37.53 22.65
CA SER A 33 8.65 37.34 21.75
C SER A 33 9.53 36.14 22.18
N ILE A 34 9.88 35.29 21.22
CA ILE A 34 10.86 34.20 21.40
C ILE A 34 12.16 34.61 20.72
N LYS A 35 13.28 34.46 21.42
CA LYS A 35 14.62 34.69 20.87
C LYS A 35 15.21 33.35 20.41
N LEU A 36 15.42 33.20 19.11
CA LEU A 36 15.94 31.97 18.52
C LEU A 36 17.10 32.32 17.58
N ARG A 37 18.28 31.73 17.79
CA ARG A 37 19.52 32.04 17.02
C ARG A 37 19.83 33.55 16.93
N GLY A 38 19.64 34.28 18.04
CA GLY A 38 19.95 35.71 18.11
C GLY A 38 18.93 36.64 17.42
N LYS A 39 17.91 36.10 16.72
CA LYS A 39 16.80 36.89 16.17
C LYS A 39 15.56 36.79 17.07
N GLU A 40 14.87 37.91 17.20
CA GLU A 40 13.61 37.99 17.94
C GLU A 40 12.43 37.75 16.99
N TYR A 41 11.64 36.73 17.30
CA TYR A 41 10.45 36.36 16.54
C TYR A 41 9.21 36.60 17.41
N LYS A 42 8.18 37.21 16.81
CA LYS A 42 6.87 37.38 17.48
C LYS A 42 6.26 36.00 17.74
N LEU A 43 5.81 35.77 18.97
CA LEU A 43 5.27 34.49 19.45
C LEU A 43 4.18 33.93 18.52
N TRP A 44 3.25 34.79 18.10
CA TRP A 44 2.13 34.39 17.25
C TRP A 44 2.58 33.89 15.87
N HIS A 45 3.61 34.51 15.27
CA HIS A 45 4.16 34.07 13.99
C HIS A 45 4.84 32.71 14.13
N PHE A 46 5.58 32.49 15.22
CA PHE A 46 6.20 31.19 15.51
C PHE A 46 5.14 30.10 15.68
N VAL A 47 4.10 30.35 16.47
CA VAL A 47 3.02 29.39 16.69
C VAL A 47 2.31 29.03 15.37
N VAL A 48 1.96 30.03 14.55
CA VAL A 48 1.27 29.80 13.27
C VAL A 48 2.13 28.96 12.32
N VAL A 49 3.43 29.25 12.23
CA VAL A 49 4.34 28.48 11.36
C VAL A 49 4.53 27.05 11.87
N THR A 50 4.67 26.86 13.19
CA THR A 50 4.94 25.55 13.77
C THR A 50 3.71 24.64 13.72
N VAL A 51 2.54 25.17 14.08
CA VAL A 51 1.26 24.45 14.01
C VAL A 51 0.84 24.21 12.56
N GLY A 52 0.98 25.22 11.70
CA GLY A 52 0.69 25.11 10.27
C GLY A 52 1.55 24.04 9.58
N SER A 53 2.86 24.00 9.90
CA SER A 53 3.77 22.96 9.39
C SER A 53 3.37 21.56 9.89
N GLY A 54 2.99 21.42 11.17
CA GLY A 54 2.50 20.16 11.72
C GLY A 54 1.24 19.63 11.01
N VAL A 55 0.26 20.51 10.78
CA VAL A 55 -0.98 20.16 10.05
C VAL A 55 -0.69 19.78 8.60
N ALA A 56 0.20 20.53 7.92
CA ALA A 56 0.60 20.24 6.55
C ALA A 56 1.29 18.87 6.43
N LEU A 57 2.16 18.51 7.39
CA LEU A 57 2.83 17.21 7.42
C LEU A 57 1.86 16.05 7.68
N ILE A 58 0.85 16.25 8.54
CA ILE A 58 -0.22 15.26 8.77
C ILE A 58 -1.04 15.05 7.49
N MET A 59 -1.46 16.14 6.83
CA MET A 59 -2.18 16.06 5.55
C MET A 59 -1.35 15.38 4.45
N LEU A 60 -0.05 15.68 4.36
CA LEU A 60 0.85 15.03 3.41
C LEU A 60 1.00 13.54 3.71
N SER A 61 1.06 13.15 4.99
CA SER A 61 1.11 11.75 5.42
C SER A 61 -0.13 10.95 4.97
N VAL A 62 -1.31 11.58 4.99
CA VAL A 62 -2.57 10.96 4.51
C VAL A 62 -2.59 10.85 2.98
N LEU A 63 -1.88 11.72 2.26
CA LEU A 63 -1.82 11.68 0.79
C LEU A 63 -0.83 10.64 0.25
N ILE A 64 0.24 10.30 0.98
CA ILE A 64 1.28 9.36 0.51
C ILE A 64 0.70 7.98 0.11
N PRO A 65 -0.20 7.34 0.88
CA PRO A 65 -0.81 6.07 0.49
C PRO A 65 -1.65 6.13 -0.80
N LYS A 66 -2.13 7.33 -1.18
CA LYS A 66 -2.98 7.51 -2.35
C LYS A 66 -2.18 7.56 -3.66
N TYR A 67 -0.91 7.96 -3.59
CA TYR A 67 -0.04 8.12 -4.77
C TYR A 67 1.08 7.09 -4.87
N ILE A 68 1.39 6.37 -3.78
CA ILE A 68 2.40 5.31 -3.78
C ILE A 68 1.72 4.00 -3.44
N SER A 69 1.42 3.20 -4.48
CA SER A 69 1.05 1.80 -4.32
C SER A 69 2.16 1.10 -3.55
N TYR A 70 1.81 0.54 -2.40
CA TYR A 70 2.72 -0.19 -1.54
C TYR A 70 3.35 -1.36 -2.32
N GLN A 71 4.64 -1.25 -2.62
CA GLN A 71 5.45 -2.32 -3.20
C GLN A 71 6.28 -2.92 -2.07
N PRO A 72 5.96 -4.14 -1.58
CA PRO A 72 6.81 -4.80 -0.60
C PRO A 72 8.18 -5.10 -1.21
N GLU A 73 9.22 -5.07 -0.39
CA GLU A 73 10.57 -5.45 -0.81
C GLU A 73 10.54 -6.85 -1.43
N SER A 74 10.87 -6.92 -2.72
CA SER A 74 11.12 -8.15 -3.43
C SER A 74 12.44 -8.72 -2.95
N THR A 75 12.42 -9.47 -1.85
CA THR A 75 13.50 -10.40 -1.53
C THR A 75 13.58 -11.40 -2.68
N GLN A 76 14.63 -11.28 -3.48
CA GLN A 76 15.00 -12.23 -4.53
C GLN A 76 15.27 -13.59 -3.89
N GLN A 77 14.23 -14.40 -3.75
CA GLN A 77 14.39 -15.81 -3.40
C GLN A 77 13.81 -16.64 -4.54
N SER A 78 14.73 -17.04 -5.43
CA SER A 78 14.67 -18.20 -6.33
C SER A 78 13.27 -18.80 -6.49
N SER A 79 12.55 -18.32 -7.50
CA SER A 79 11.24 -18.84 -7.90
C SER A 79 11.38 -20.24 -8.49
N GLN A 80 11.28 -21.27 -7.63
CA GLN A 80 10.80 -22.57 -8.08
C GLN A 80 9.37 -22.39 -8.61
N PRO A 81 8.98 -23.01 -9.74
CA PRO A 81 7.65 -22.83 -10.30
C PRO A 81 6.61 -23.43 -9.36
N LEU A 82 5.88 -22.56 -8.64
CA LEU A 82 4.78 -22.88 -7.71
C LEU A 82 3.48 -23.32 -8.40
N VAL A 83 3.54 -23.65 -9.70
CA VAL A 83 2.38 -23.93 -10.53
C VAL A 83 2.68 -25.18 -11.36
N SER A 84 1.74 -26.14 -11.38
CA SER A 84 1.86 -27.28 -12.29
C SER A 84 1.99 -26.77 -13.73
N SER A 85 2.93 -27.34 -14.49
CA SER A 85 3.30 -26.89 -15.84
C SER A 85 2.08 -26.47 -16.68
N ASN A 86 1.04 -27.30 -16.68
CA ASN A 86 -0.18 -27.08 -17.46
C ASN A 86 -0.97 -25.83 -17.02
N LEU A 87 -1.16 -25.59 -15.71
CA LEU A 87 -1.84 -24.38 -15.23
C LEU A 87 -1.00 -23.13 -15.47
N LYS A 88 0.33 -23.25 -15.44
CA LYS A 88 1.23 -22.14 -15.74
C LYS A 88 1.09 -21.71 -17.20
N TYR A 89 1.12 -22.68 -18.12
CA TYR A 89 0.90 -22.42 -19.54
C TYR A 89 -0.47 -21.83 -19.82
N GLU A 90 -1.54 -22.32 -19.17
CA GLU A 90 -2.87 -21.76 -19.34
C GLU A 90 -2.95 -20.32 -18.83
N LEU A 91 -2.38 -20.04 -17.65
CA LEU A 91 -2.33 -18.70 -17.08
C LEU A 91 -1.53 -17.73 -17.96
N ASP A 92 -0.32 -18.11 -18.37
CA ASP A 92 0.54 -17.28 -19.21
C ASP A 92 -0.12 -17.01 -20.58
N SER A 93 -0.81 -17.99 -21.15
CA SER A 93 -1.57 -17.85 -22.40
C SER A 93 -2.73 -16.87 -22.25
N ILE A 94 -3.53 -17.02 -21.18
CA ILE A 94 -4.67 -16.16 -20.87
C ILE A 94 -4.21 -14.72 -20.64
N LEU A 95 -3.20 -14.51 -19.78
CA LEU A 95 -2.65 -13.17 -19.50
C LEU A 95 -2.06 -12.52 -20.76
N SER A 96 -1.32 -13.28 -21.57
CA SER A 96 -0.75 -12.76 -22.82
C SER A 96 -1.85 -12.39 -23.83
N SER A 97 -2.89 -13.21 -23.96
CA SER A 97 -4.03 -12.93 -24.87
C SER A 97 -4.80 -11.68 -24.50
N MET A 98 -4.84 -11.33 -23.20
CA MET A 98 -5.49 -10.13 -22.67
C MET A 98 -4.54 -8.94 -22.49
N HIS A 99 -3.30 -9.06 -22.95
CA HIS A 99 -2.24 -8.07 -22.75
C HIS A 99 -1.95 -7.74 -21.27
N LEU A 100 -2.30 -8.61 -20.33
CA LEU A 100 -2.07 -8.48 -18.88
C LEU A 100 -0.70 -9.02 -18.43
N ASN A 101 0.24 -9.21 -19.36
CA ASN A 101 1.60 -9.71 -19.07
C ASN A 101 2.62 -8.58 -18.85
N ASP A 102 2.16 -7.47 -18.29
CA ASP A 102 3.02 -6.38 -17.84
C ASP A 102 3.70 -6.73 -16.51
N ASP A 103 4.90 -6.19 -16.30
CA ASP A 103 5.74 -6.47 -15.12
C ASP A 103 4.97 -6.24 -13.81
N ALA A 104 4.12 -5.21 -13.79
CA ALA A 104 3.29 -4.89 -12.64
C ALA A 104 2.26 -5.99 -12.33
N MET A 105 1.61 -6.58 -13.33
CA MET A 105 0.68 -7.69 -13.16
C MET A 105 1.41 -8.97 -12.74
N MET A 106 2.50 -9.31 -13.43
CA MET A 106 3.28 -10.52 -13.12
C MET A 106 3.84 -10.51 -11.70
N ASN A 107 4.28 -9.35 -11.22
CA ASN A 107 4.76 -9.20 -9.85
C ASN A 107 3.64 -9.40 -8.81
N ALA A 108 2.42 -8.89 -9.07
CA ALA A 108 1.28 -9.13 -8.19
C ALA A 108 0.81 -10.58 -8.18
N ILE A 109 0.85 -11.25 -9.34
CA ILE A 109 0.54 -12.69 -9.44
C ILE A 109 1.55 -13.51 -8.64
N SER A 110 2.85 -13.23 -8.80
CA SER A 110 3.90 -13.90 -8.03
C SER A 110 3.70 -13.70 -6.53
N ARG A 111 3.42 -12.46 -6.09
CA ARG A 111 3.11 -12.14 -4.69
C ARG A 111 1.87 -12.88 -4.19
N PHE A 112 0.79 -12.88 -4.98
CA PHE A 112 -0.42 -13.63 -4.65
C PHE A 112 -0.11 -15.10 -4.42
N GLN A 113 0.64 -15.74 -5.33
CA GLN A 113 0.99 -17.16 -5.21
C GLN A 113 1.76 -17.45 -3.92
N THR A 114 2.79 -16.65 -3.63
CA THR A 114 3.60 -16.82 -2.41
C THR A 114 2.80 -16.59 -1.13
N GLU A 115 2.03 -15.50 -1.04
CA GLU A 115 1.30 -15.16 0.18
C GLU A 115 0.07 -16.06 0.40
N TYR A 116 -0.61 -16.45 -0.69
CA TYR A 116 -1.76 -17.35 -0.60
C TYR A 116 -1.34 -18.77 -0.19
N GLN A 117 -0.18 -19.26 -0.66
CA GLN A 117 0.38 -20.52 -0.19
C GLN A 117 0.73 -20.46 1.31
N LYS A 118 1.42 -19.40 1.76
CA LYS A 118 1.72 -19.19 3.19
C LYS A 118 0.45 -19.14 4.05
N ALA A 119 -0.58 -18.44 3.59
CA ALA A 119 -1.87 -18.35 4.27
C ALA A 119 -2.59 -19.71 4.29
N SER A 120 -2.55 -20.45 3.18
CA SER A 120 -3.11 -21.80 3.06
C SER A 120 -2.43 -22.80 4.01
N GLN A 121 -1.10 -22.76 4.14
CA GLN A 121 -0.37 -23.62 5.09
C GLN A 121 -0.74 -23.31 6.55
N LYS A 122 -1.03 -22.05 6.85
CA LYS A 122 -1.49 -21.60 8.18
C LYS A 122 -2.99 -21.75 8.40
N SER A 123 -3.74 -22.24 7.40
CA SER A 123 -5.21 -22.27 7.40
C SER A 123 -5.85 -20.91 7.71
N ASP A 124 -5.18 -19.81 7.35
CA ASP A 124 -5.67 -18.45 7.58
C ASP A 124 -6.65 -18.04 6.48
N LYS A 125 -7.90 -18.41 6.67
CA LYS A 125 -8.99 -18.16 5.72
C LYS A 125 -9.19 -16.66 5.45
N ASN A 126 -9.05 -15.80 6.45
CA ASN A 126 -9.28 -14.38 6.29
C ASN A 126 -8.23 -13.76 5.34
N THR A 127 -6.97 -14.12 5.53
CA THR A 127 -5.89 -13.67 4.65
C THR A 127 -6.06 -14.25 3.24
N MET A 128 -6.46 -15.52 3.11
CA MET A 128 -6.74 -16.12 1.79
C MET A 128 -7.87 -15.38 1.05
N ASP A 129 -8.99 -15.12 1.72
CA ASP A 129 -10.14 -14.43 1.14
C ASP A 129 -9.79 -12.99 0.75
N LEU A 130 -8.97 -12.30 1.57
CA LEU A 130 -8.47 -10.95 1.27
C LEU A 130 -7.53 -10.94 0.05
N LEU A 131 -6.60 -11.89 -0.05
CA LEU A 131 -5.69 -12.01 -1.19
C LEU A 131 -6.45 -12.28 -2.49
N VAL A 132 -7.50 -13.11 -2.43
CA VAL A 132 -8.38 -13.39 -3.57
C VAL A 132 -9.13 -12.13 -4.00
N LEU A 133 -9.62 -11.35 -3.04
CA LEU A 133 -10.29 -10.08 -3.33
C LEU A 133 -9.33 -9.07 -3.97
N GLU A 134 -8.11 -8.95 -3.45
CA GLU A 134 -7.08 -8.02 -3.96
C GLU A 134 -6.71 -8.34 -5.42
N ILE A 135 -6.38 -9.60 -5.71
CA ILE A 135 -5.97 -9.99 -7.06
C ILE A 135 -7.13 -9.88 -8.05
N ALA A 136 -8.36 -10.25 -7.65
CA ALA A 136 -9.55 -10.10 -8.48
C ALA A 136 -9.85 -8.64 -8.81
N TYR A 137 -9.76 -7.75 -7.81
CA TYR A 137 -9.93 -6.31 -8.01
C TYR A 137 -8.88 -5.74 -8.98
N ARG A 138 -7.62 -6.17 -8.85
CA ARG A 138 -6.54 -5.70 -9.70
C ARG A 138 -6.69 -6.17 -11.15
N ILE A 139 -7.03 -7.44 -11.36
CA ILE A 139 -7.35 -7.99 -12.68
C ILE A 139 -8.52 -7.23 -13.31
N ARG A 140 -9.61 -7.03 -12.54
CA ARG A 140 -10.78 -6.26 -13.00
C ARG A 140 -10.38 -4.86 -13.46
N THR A 141 -9.59 -4.17 -12.65
CA THR A 141 -9.14 -2.80 -12.94
C THR A 141 -8.29 -2.76 -14.21
N GLU A 142 -7.36 -3.69 -14.39
CA GLU A 142 -6.54 -3.74 -15.61
C GLU A 142 -7.36 -4.06 -16.86
N LEU A 143 -8.34 -4.96 -16.77
CA LEU A 143 -9.24 -5.24 -17.88
C LEU A 143 -10.08 -4.00 -18.23
N GLN A 144 -10.64 -3.31 -17.24
CA GLN A 144 -11.41 -2.08 -17.46
C GLN A 144 -10.56 -0.96 -18.08
N ASN A 145 -9.33 -0.78 -17.62
CA ASN A 145 -8.39 0.21 -18.18
C ASN A 145 -8.09 -0.06 -19.67
N ARG A 146 -8.18 -1.32 -20.09
CA ARG A 146 -7.98 -1.76 -21.48
C ARG A 146 -9.26 -1.78 -22.30
N SER A 147 -10.34 -1.20 -21.78
CA SER A 147 -11.66 -1.14 -22.43
C SER A 147 -12.25 -2.52 -22.73
N TYR A 148 -11.96 -3.52 -21.90
CA TYR A 148 -12.58 -4.84 -22.03
C TYR A 148 -14.10 -4.74 -21.82
N PRO A 149 -14.92 -5.54 -22.54
CA PRO A 149 -16.37 -5.49 -22.39
C PRO A 149 -16.80 -5.84 -20.95
N GLU A 150 -17.59 -4.98 -20.30
CA GLU A 150 -18.01 -5.18 -18.90
C GLU A 150 -18.71 -6.53 -18.67
N ASN A 151 -19.44 -7.01 -19.67
CA ASN A 151 -20.12 -8.31 -19.65
C ASN A 151 -19.16 -9.52 -19.71
N GLN A 152 -17.88 -9.30 -20.05
CA GLN A 152 -16.83 -10.33 -20.09
C GLN A 152 -15.84 -10.18 -18.94
N VAL A 153 -15.68 -8.98 -18.39
CA VAL A 153 -14.73 -8.68 -17.29
C VAL A 153 -14.93 -9.65 -16.12
N GLU A 154 -16.16 -9.84 -15.64
CA GLU A 154 -16.40 -10.70 -14.47
C GLU A 154 -16.02 -12.16 -14.72
N ARG A 155 -16.35 -12.66 -15.92
CA ARG A 155 -16.03 -14.02 -16.33
C ARG A 155 -14.52 -14.26 -16.39
N GLU A 156 -13.77 -13.31 -16.94
CA GLU A 156 -12.31 -13.42 -17.05
C GLU A 156 -11.64 -13.27 -15.68
N VAL A 157 -12.15 -12.39 -14.83
CA VAL A 157 -11.69 -12.26 -13.42
C VAL A 157 -11.88 -13.57 -12.67
N GLU A 158 -13.06 -14.19 -12.76
CA GLU A 158 -13.33 -15.48 -12.12
C GLU A 158 -12.44 -16.59 -12.68
N ARG A 159 -12.23 -16.62 -14.00
CA ARG A 159 -11.37 -17.61 -14.66
C ARG A 159 -9.92 -17.50 -14.19
N ILE A 160 -9.32 -16.32 -14.28
CA ILE A 160 -7.92 -16.10 -13.85
C ILE A 160 -7.78 -16.42 -12.35
N THR A 161 -8.69 -15.90 -11.53
CA THR A 161 -8.67 -16.13 -10.07
C THR A 161 -8.84 -17.61 -9.73
N GLY A 162 -9.67 -18.34 -10.48
CA GLY A 162 -9.85 -19.78 -10.36
C GLY A 162 -8.55 -20.56 -10.62
N ILE A 163 -7.86 -20.24 -11.72
CA ILE A 163 -6.57 -20.84 -12.09
C ILE A 163 -5.53 -20.57 -11.00
N LEU A 164 -5.45 -19.33 -10.51
CA LEU A 164 -4.52 -18.92 -9.45
C LEU A 164 -4.76 -19.64 -8.11
N LYS A 165 -6.03 -19.90 -7.76
CA LYS A 165 -6.37 -20.69 -6.56
C LYS A 165 -6.06 -22.17 -6.74
N GLN A 166 -6.33 -22.71 -7.93
CA GLN A 166 -6.13 -24.13 -8.23
C GLN A 166 -4.65 -24.50 -8.34
N SER A 167 -3.81 -23.62 -8.87
CA SER A 167 -2.37 -23.84 -8.99
C SER A 167 -1.72 -24.17 -7.64
N ILE A 168 -2.27 -23.65 -6.55
CA ILE A 168 -1.72 -23.80 -5.20
C ILE A 168 -2.33 -25.00 -4.46
N LYS A 169 -3.58 -25.39 -4.80
CA LYS A 169 -4.25 -26.54 -4.19
C LYS A 169 -3.66 -27.89 -4.65
N GLN A 170 -3.07 -27.94 -5.84
CA GLN A 170 -2.45 -29.17 -6.38
C GLN A 170 -1.09 -29.50 -5.76
N GLU A 171 -0.42 -28.57 -5.08
CA GLU A 171 0.86 -28.82 -4.40
C GLU A 171 0.69 -29.56 -3.05
N ASN A 172 -0.47 -29.42 -2.40
CA ASN A 172 -0.76 -30.02 -1.08
C ASN A 172 -1.37 -31.44 -1.16
N LYS A 173 -1.27 -32.12 -2.31
CA LYS A 173 -1.73 -33.51 -2.51
C LYS A 173 -0.56 -34.38 -2.93
#